data_AF-A0A9P4L9H1-F1
#
_entry.id   AF-A0A9P4L9H1-F1
#
_cell.length_a   1.000
_cell.length_b   1.000
_cell.length_c   1.000
_cell.angle_alpha   90.00
_cell.angle_beta   90.00
_cell.angle_gamma   90.00
#
_symmetry.space_group_name_H-M   'P 1'
#
loop_
_entity.id
_entity.type
_entity.pdbx_description
1 polymer ?
#
loop_
_entity_poly.entity_id
_entity_poly.type
_entity_poly.pdbx_seq_one_letter_code
_entity_poly.pdbx_strand_id
1 'polypeptide(L)'
;MSRDILPPILNAAEMIDDITNHWQELTNEKKASYANLIAKFRNLTRPEGSKALEVLYDHVTYTPIPDFPADVDTFWNMSEEDVNRILLSVGAELVGDAIARRGRLSLIIGTRRVTG
;
A
#
# COMPACT_ATOMS: atom_id res chain seq x y z
N MET A 1 -43.88 30.94 26.82
CA MET A 1 -42.66 30.26 27.33
C MET A 1 -42.31 29.18 26.34
N SER A 2 -41.24 29.37 25.57
CA SER A 2 -40.83 28.49 24.47
C SER A 2 -40.20 27.22 25.04
N ARG A 3 -40.73 26.05 24.65
CA ARG A 3 -40.06 24.77 24.86
C ARG A 3 -38.93 24.63 23.85
N ASP A 4 -37.76 24.24 24.36
CA ASP A 4 -36.71 23.42 23.76
C ASP A 4 -36.60 23.35 22.24
N ILE A 5 -35.47 23.86 21.71
CA ILE A 5 -34.71 23.16 20.67
C ILE A 5 -33.23 23.35 21.01
N LEU A 6 -32.69 22.51 21.88
CA LEU A 6 -31.25 22.25 21.88
C LEU A 6 -30.92 21.54 20.54
N PRO A 7 -29.87 21.93 19.82
CA PRO A 7 -29.42 21.16 18.67
C PRO A 7 -29.14 19.72 19.13
N PRO A 8 -29.47 18.71 18.30
CA PRO A 8 -29.50 17.34 18.76
C PRO A 8 -28.12 16.91 19.27
N ILE A 9 -28.12 16.22 20.41
CA ILE A 9 -26.99 15.40 20.91
C ILE A 9 -26.89 14.11 20.05
N LEU A 10 -27.12 14.23 18.73
CA LEU A 10 -26.43 13.45 17.71
C LEU A 10 -25.31 14.39 17.25
N ASN A 11 -24.09 14.18 17.73
CA ASN A 11 -22.89 14.62 17.00
C ASN A 11 -21.58 14.35 17.75
N ALA A 12 -21.52 14.46 19.09
CA ALA A 12 -20.21 14.42 19.75
C ALA A 12 -19.56 13.02 19.77
N ALA A 13 -20.33 11.98 20.07
CA ALA A 13 -19.82 10.60 20.09
C ALA A 13 -19.50 10.09 18.67
N GLU A 14 -20.39 10.32 17.71
CA GLU A 14 -20.17 9.97 16.30
C GLU A 14 -18.96 10.71 15.72
N MET A 15 -18.80 12.01 16.01
CA MET A 15 -17.60 12.75 15.59
C MET A 15 -16.32 12.22 16.26
N ILE A 16 -16.37 11.80 17.52
CA ILE A 16 -15.21 11.22 18.20
C ILE A 16 -14.84 9.87 17.56
N ASP A 17 -15.83 9.04 17.23
CA ASP A 17 -15.60 7.76 16.55
C ASP A 17 -15.02 7.97 15.15
N ASP A 18 -15.57 8.90 14.37
CA ASP A 18 -15.05 9.27 13.05
C ASP A 18 -13.61 9.79 13.11
N ILE A 19 -13.33 10.68 14.07
CA ILE A 19 -11.97 11.20 14.30
C ILE A 19 -11.03 10.05 14.67
N THR A 20 -11.45 9.15 15.56
CA THR A 20 -10.65 8.01 16.01
C THR A 20 -10.34 7.07 14.85
N ASN A 21 -11.34 6.76 14.02
CA ASN A 21 -11.17 5.94 12.82
C ASN A 21 -10.20 6.61 11.84
N HIS A 22 -10.35 7.90 11.59
CA HIS A 22 -9.46 8.64 10.71
C HIS A 22 -8.01 8.67 11.22
N TRP A 23 -7.81 8.86 12.52
CA TRP A 23 -6.48 8.76 13.12
C TRP A 23 -5.86 7.36 12.97
N GLN A 24 -6.68 6.32 13.08
CA GLN A 24 -6.24 4.94 12.89
C GLN A 24 -5.82 4.68 11.43
N GLU A 25 -6.59 5.17 10.46
CA GLU A 25 -6.26 5.11 9.03
C GLU A 25 -4.93 5.82 8.74
N LEU A 26 -4.78 7.08 9.17
CA LEU A 26 -3.53 7.84 8.99
C LEU A 26 -2.33 7.14 9.65
N THR A 27 -2.56 6.53 10.82
CA THR A 27 -1.51 5.76 11.52
C THR A 27 -1.10 4.52 10.71
N ASN A 28 -2.06 3.80 10.15
CA ASN A 28 -1.79 2.63 9.31
C ASN A 28 -1.06 3.03 8.02
N GLU A 29 -1.48 4.10 7.36
CA GLU A 29 -0.83 4.63 6.16
C GLU A 29 0.64 4.97 6.42
N LYS A 30 0.94 5.62 7.54
CA LYS A 30 2.32 5.90 7.92
C LYS A 30 3.11 4.63 8.20
N LYS A 31 2.56 3.69 8.97
CA LYS A 31 3.22 2.41 9.26
C LYS A 31 3.51 1.62 7.98
N ALA A 32 2.55 1.52 7.08
CA ALA A 32 2.68 0.85 5.80
C ALA A 32 3.73 1.54 4.92
N SER A 33 3.73 2.87 4.84
CA SER A 33 4.72 3.63 4.09
C SER A 33 6.15 3.36 4.56
N TYR A 34 6.38 3.34 5.88
CA TYR A 34 7.69 3.02 6.45
C TYR A 34 8.08 1.56 6.21
N ALA A 35 7.17 0.61 6.43
CA ALA A 35 7.42 -0.80 6.19
C ALA A 35 7.76 -1.07 4.71
N ASN A 36 7.03 -0.45 3.78
CA ASN A 36 7.26 -0.57 2.35
C ASN A 36 8.59 0.05 1.92
N LEU A 37 9.01 1.16 2.54
CA LEU A 37 10.32 1.74 2.28
C LEU A 37 11.46 0.81 2.73
N ILE A 38 11.31 0.16 3.90
CA ILE A 38 12.28 -0.82 4.41
C ILE A 38 12.32 -2.05 3.50
N ALA A 39 11.16 -2.59 3.13
CA ALA A 39 11.05 -3.74 2.24
C ALA A 39 11.69 -3.46 0.88
N LYS A 40 11.40 -2.28 0.31
CA LYS A 40 12.08 -1.80 -0.90
C LYS A 40 13.59 -1.76 -0.75
N PHE A 41 14.10 -1.21 0.36
CA PHE A 41 15.54 -1.12 0.59
C PHE A 41 16.19 -2.51 0.67
N ARG A 42 15.56 -3.46 1.37
CA ARG A 42 16.04 -4.83 1.48
C ARG A 42 15.96 -5.58 0.15
N ASN A 43 14.89 -5.36 -0.62
CA ASN A 43 14.77 -5.88 -1.98
C ASN A 43 15.87 -5.33 -2.90
N LEU A 44 16.27 -4.07 -2.76
CA LEU A 44 17.36 -3.46 -3.55
C LEU A 44 18.76 -3.93 -3.14
N THR A 45 18.96 -4.23 -1.85
CA THR A 45 20.25 -4.61 -1.27
C THR A 45 20.41 -6.12 -1.05
N ARG A 46 19.50 -6.91 -1.61
CA ARG A 46 19.50 -8.38 -1.48
C ARG A 46 20.82 -9.00 -1.96
N PRO A 47 21.28 -10.10 -1.33
CA PRO A 47 22.48 -10.80 -1.74
C PRO A 47 22.44 -11.25 -3.20
N GLU A 48 23.59 -11.27 -3.86
CA GLU A 48 23.72 -11.81 -5.22
C GLU A 48 23.22 -13.27 -5.25
N GLY A 49 22.31 -13.56 -6.17
CA GLY A 49 21.66 -14.88 -6.31
C GLY A 49 20.31 -15.03 -5.60
N SER A 50 19.95 -14.14 -4.67
CA SER A 50 18.61 -14.16 -4.07
C SER A 50 17.58 -13.56 -5.02
N LYS A 51 16.53 -14.35 -5.33
CA LYS A 51 15.37 -13.89 -6.10
C LYS A 51 14.17 -13.54 -5.22
N ALA A 52 14.18 -13.96 -3.95
CA ALA A 52 13.05 -13.76 -3.05
C ALA A 52 12.78 -12.27 -2.80
N LEU A 53 11.52 -11.89 -2.81
CA LEU A 53 11.08 -10.53 -2.51
C LEU A 53 10.49 -10.47 -1.11
N GLU A 54 10.86 -9.44 -0.36
CA GLU A 54 10.10 -9.05 0.82
C GLU A 54 8.76 -8.44 0.40
N VAL A 55 7.72 -8.87 1.10
CA VAL A 55 6.34 -8.46 0.91
C VAL A 55 6.12 -7.00 1.28
N LEU A 56 5.32 -6.31 0.48
CA LEU A 56 4.81 -4.97 0.80
C LEU A 56 3.50 -5.08 1.61
N TYR A 57 3.15 -3.99 2.27
CA TYR A 57 1.98 -3.84 3.13
C TYR A 57 0.98 -2.88 2.50
N ASP A 58 -0.29 -3.20 2.68
CA ASP A 58 -1.40 -2.37 2.24
C ASP A 58 -1.41 -1.04 3.01
N HIS A 59 -1.60 0.07 2.29
CA HIS A 59 -1.53 1.41 2.86
C HIS A 59 -2.69 1.72 3.81
N VAL A 60 -3.85 1.10 3.67
CA VAL A 60 -5.02 1.37 4.52
C VAL A 60 -5.00 0.47 5.76
N THR A 61 -4.74 -0.82 5.56
CA THR A 61 -4.91 -1.82 6.64
C THR A 61 -3.62 -2.14 7.37
N TYR A 62 -2.46 -1.77 6.83
CA TYR A 62 -1.14 -2.19 7.32
C TYR A 62 -0.99 -3.72 7.45
N THR A 63 -1.65 -4.47 6.56
CA THR A 63 -1.49 -5.93 6.45
C THR A 63 -0.60 -6.28 5.25
N PRO A 64 0.12 -7.42 5.27
CA PRO A 64 0.84 -7.89 4.08
C PRO A 64 -0.11 -7.97 2.88
N ILE A 65 0.35 -7.51 1.72
CA ILE A 65 -0.45 -7.55 0.48
C ILE A 65 -0.67 -9.02 0.09
N PRO A 66 -1.92 -9.46 -0.08
CA PRO A 66 -2.22 -10.83 -0.52
C PRO A 66 -1.61 -11.11 -1.89
N ASP A 67 -1.19 -12.36 -2.12
CA ASP A 67 -0.66 -12.82 -3.41
C ASP A 67 0.44 -11.91 -3.97
N PHE A 68 1.28 -11.36 -3.08
CA PHE A 68 2.45 -10.60 -3.47
C PHE A 68 3.48 -11.54 -4.14
N PRO A 69 4.15 -11.12 -5.23
CA PRO A 69 5.10 -11.99 -5.93
C PRO A 69 6.19 -12.47 -4.98
N ALA A 70 6.35 -13.79 -4.88
CA ALA A 70 7.34 -14.40 -3.99
C ALA A 70 8.79 -14.08 -4.42
N ASP A 71 9.00 -13.86 -5.72
CA ASP A 71 10.31 -13.58 -6.29
C ASP A 71 10.25 -12.68 -7.53
N VAL A 72 11.44 -12.27 -8.00
CA VAL A 72 11.62 -11.38 -9.16
C VAL A 72 11.04 -11.97 -10.45
N ASP A 73 11.16 -13.28 -10.67
CA ASP A 73 10.69 -13.92 -11.90
C ASP A 73 9.15 -13.94 -11.91
N THR A 74 8.54 -14.26 -10.77
CA THR A 74 7.10 -14.19 -10.55
C THR A 74 6.60 -12.77 -10.79
N PHE A 75 7.28 -11.75 -10.25
CA PHE A 75 6.95 -10.34 -10.49
C PHE A 75 6.91 -9.98 -11.98
N TRP A 76 7.92 -10.38 -12.76
CA TRP A 76 7.96 -10.05 -14.19
C TRP A 76 6.91 -10.81 -15.02
N ASN A 77 6.37 -11.92 -14.51
CA ASN A 77 5.35 -12.72 -15.16
C ASN A 77 3.91 -12.47 -14.65
N MET A 78 3.71 -11.55 -13.69
CA MET A 78 2.38 -11.19 -13.18
C MET A 78 1.45 -10.72 -14.30
N SER A 79 0.13 -10.88 -14.13
CA SER A 79 -0.84 -10.28 -15.04
C SER A 79 -0.90 -8.75 -14.87
N GLU A 80 -1.59 -8.05 -15.78
CA GLU A 80 -1.82 -6.62 -15.62
C GLU A 80 -2.75 -6.33 -14.44
N GLU A 81 -3.77 -7.15 -14.22
CA GLU A 81 -4.69 -7.05 -13.10
C GLU A 81 -3.96 -7.12 -11.77
N ASP A 82 -3.01 -8.04 -11.63
CA ASP A 82 -2.23 -8.15 -10.38
C ASP A 82 -1.31 -6.94 -10.17
N VAL A 83 -0.68 -6.43 -11.24
CA VAL A 83 0.11 -5.20 -11.15
C VAL A 83 -0.76 -4.04 -10.68
N ASN A 84 -1.95 -3.88 -11.25
CA ASN A 84 -2.89 -2.83 -10.87
C ASN A 84 -3.36 -2.99 -9.43
N ARG A 85 -3.69 -4.22 -9.01
CA ARG A 85 -4.10 -4.53 -7.65
C ARG A 85 -3.03 -4.15 -6.64
N ILE A 86 -1.78 -4.54 -6.86
CA ILE A 86 -0.69 -4.22 -5.92
C ILE A 86 -0.42 -2.71 -5.91
N LEU A 87 -0.45 -2.03 -7.07
CA LEU A 87 -0.32 -0.57 -7.13
C LEU A 87 -1.39 0.13 -6.27
N LEU A 88 -2.65 -0.30 -6.38
CA LEU A 88 -3.73 0.26 -5.56
C LEU A 88 -3.53 -0.05 -4.07
N SER A 89 -3.13 -1.27 -3.72
CA SER A 89 -2.86 -1.64 -2.32
C SER A 89 -1.76 -0.79 -1.67
N VAL A 90 -0.75 -0.36 -2.43
CA VAL A 90 0.30 0.56 -1.90
C VAL A 90 -0.08 2.04 -2.03
N GLY A 91 -1.30 2.37 -2.44
CA GLY A 91 -1.79 3.74 -2.59
C GLY A 91 -1.26 4.47 -3.83
N ALA A 92 -0.83 3.74 -4.86
CA ALA A 92 -0.32 4.31 -6.10
C ALA A 92 -1.39 4.42 -7.19
N GLU A 93 -1.31 5.48 -8.01
CA GLU A 93 -2.24 5.71 -9.11
C GLU A 93 -1.98 4.81 -10.33
N LEU A 94 -3.06 4.45 -11.02
CA LEU A 94 -3.04 3.60 -12.23
C LEU A 94 -2.83 4.37 -13.55
N VAL A 95 -1.92 5.34 -13.55
CA VAL A 95 -1.64 6.19 -14.73
C VAL A 95 -0.85 5.47 -15.83
N GLY A 96 -1.10 5.77 -17.11
CA GLY A 96 -0.30 5.29 -18.24
C GLY A 96 -0.70 3.92 -18.78
N ASP A 97 0.17 3.30 -19.57
CA ASP A 97 -0.04 1.94 -20.10
C ASP A 97 0.48 0.85 -19.14
N ALA A 98 0.29 -0.42 -19.51
CA ALA A 98 0.69 -1.57 -18.71
C ALA A 98 2.21 -1.60 -18.42
N ILE A 99 3.03 -1.15 -19.37
CA ILE A 99 4.49 -1.10 -19.23
C ILE A 99 4.86 -0.03 -18.21
N ALA A 100 4.26 1.16 -18.30
CA ALA A 100 4.48 2.25 -17.35
C ALA A 100 4.05 1.85 -15.93
N ARG A 101 2.90 1.19 -15.78
CA ARG A 101 2.42 0.69 -14.48
C ARG A 101 3.38 -0.34 -13.87
N ARG A 102 3.82 -1.34 -14.65
CA ARG A 102 4.80 -2.32 -14.17
C ARG A 102 6.14 -1.69 -13.82
N GLY A 103 6.60 -0.73 -14.62
CA GLY A 103 7.81 0.04 -14.34
C GLY A 103 7.74 0.76 -12.99
N ARG A 104 6.60 1.41 -12.68
CA ARG A 104 6.38 2.02 -11.37
C ARG A 104 6.36 0.99 -10.25
N LEU A 105 5.65 -0.13 -10.44
CA LEU A 105 5.62 -1.18 -9.43
C LEU A 105 7.02 -1.75 -9.16
N SER A 106 7.84 -1.95 -10.20
CA SER A 106 9.25 -2.36 -10.06
C SER A 106 10.05 -1.38 -9.20
N LEU A 107 9.82 -0.07 -9.38
CA LEU A 107 10.47 0.97 -8.56
C LEU A 107 9.98 0.97 -7.11
N ILE A 108 8.71 0.66 -6.88
CA ILE A 108 8.14 0.56 -5.53
C ILE A 108 8.66 -0.68 -4.81
N ILE A 109 8.63 -1.85 -5.44
CA ILE A 109 9.11 -3.11 -4.87
C ILE A 109 10.62 -3.07 -4.65
N GLY A 110 11.37 -2.36 -5.49
CA GLY A 110 12.83 -2.34 -5.41
C GLY A 110 13.49 -3.45 -6.24
N THR A 111 12.94 -3.75 -7.41
CA THR A 111 13.55 -4.68 -8.37
C THR A 111 14.32 -3.92 -9.43
N ARG A 112 15.57 -4.34 -9.69
CA ARG A 112 16.32 -3.97 -10.90
C ARG A 112 16.26 -5.15 -11.86
N ARG A 113 15.97 -4.90 -13.14
CA ARG A 113 16.21 -5.92 -14.17
C ARG A 113 17.73 -6.04 -14.30
N VAL A 114 18.30 -7.17 -13.88
CA VAL A 114 19.68 -7.50 -14.21
C VAL A 114 19.64 -7.92 -15.67
N THR A 115 19.81 -6.97 -16.58
CA THR A 115 20.11 -7.28 -17.98
C THR A 115 21.53 -7.83 -18.00
N GLY A 116 21.65 -9.15 -17.97
CA GLY A 116 22.87 -9.87 -18.39
C GLY A 116 22.92 -9.97 -19.90
#